data_AF-H8KAA0-F1
#
_entry.id   AF-H8KAA0-F1
#
_cell.length_a   1.000
_cell.length_b   1.000
_cell.length_c   1.000
_cell.angle_alpha   90.00
_cell.angle_beta   90.00
_cell.angle_gamma   90.00
#
_symmetry.space_group_name_H-M   'P 1'
#
loop_
_entity.id
_entity.type
_entity.pdbx_description
1 polymer ?
#
loop_
_entity_poly.entity_id
_entity_poly.type
_entity_poly.pdbx_seq_one_letter_code
_entity_poly.pdbx_strand_id
1 'polypeptide(L)'
;MQNGYAGAFLSRVQFYSCIAFSSQLKRGKEYADLAPVVMVVITAGFQALPEEKECISYHQTINVGNGKHQLKCLSYVFVELDKFTKEADKLESLEDDWLYMMTKFDRANNIQKMK
;
A
#
# COMPACT_ATOMS: atom_id res chain seq x y z
N MET A 1 -11.45 -13.94 8.14
CA MET A 1 -12.21 -12.79 7.54
C MET A 1 -11.37 -11.86 6.68
N GLN A 2 -10.02 -11.84 6.75
CA GLN A 2 -9.20 -11.01 5.84
C GLN A 2 -8.88 -11.66 4.48
N ASN A 3 -8.82 -12.99 4.38
CA ASN A 3 -8.47 -13.77 3.18
C ASN A 3 -9.62 -14.09 2.21
N GLY A 4 -10.80 -13.46 2.37
CA GLY A 4 -12.04 -13.98 1.76
C GLY A 4 -12.34 -13.57 0.31
N TYR A 5 -11.95 -12.38 -0.13
CA TYR A 5 -12.31 -11.90 -1.47
C TYR A 5 -11.27 -10.91 -1.99
N ALA A 6 -10.49 -11.31 -2.99
CA ALA A 6 -9.62 -10.40 -3.75
C ALA A 6 -10.41 -9.19 -4.28
N GLY A 7 -11.67 -9.40 -4.70
CA GLY A 7 -12.53 -8.35 -5.26
C GLY A 7 -12.90 -7.20 -4.31
N ALA A 8 -12.82 -7.39 -3.00
CA ALA A 8 -13.14 -6.34 -2.02
C ALA A 8 -11.88 -5.71 -1.38
N PHE A 9 -10.68 -6.18 -1.74
CA PHE A 9 -9.44 -5.75 -1.10
C PHE A 9 -9.22 -4.24 -1.23
N LEU A 10 -9.28 -3.71 -2.46
CA LEU A 10 -9.08 -2.29 -2.72
C LEU A 10 -10.15 -1.43 -2.02
N SER A 11 -11.40 -1.90 -1.98
CA SER A 11 -12.47 -1.21 -1.25
C SER A 11 -12.17 -1.10 0.25
N ARG A 12 -11.56 -2.14 0.86
CA ARG A 12 -11.13 -2.07 2.27
C ARG A 12 -9.97 -1.12 2.49
N VAL A 13 -8.99 -1.09 1.57
CA VAL A 13 -7.88 -0.13 1.62
C VAL A 13 -8.44 1.29 1.65
N GLN A 14 -9.36 1.61 0.75
CA GLN A 14 -10.02 2.92 0.70
C GLN A 14 -10.85 3.18 1.96
N PHE A 15 -11.65 2.20 2.41
CA PHE A 15 -12.46 2.33 3.62
C PHE A 15 -11.60 2.66 4.84
N TYR A 16 -10.51 1.93 5.08
CA TYR A 16 -9.62 2.19 6.21
C TYR A 16 -8.89 3.53 6.08
N SER A 17 -8.56 3.95 4.86
CA SER A 17 -7.98 5.28 4.62
C SER A 17 -8.95 6.39 5.01
N CYS A 18 -10.23 6.24 4.64
CA CYS A 18 -11.28 7.16 5.06
C CYS A 18 -11.50 7.16 6.57
N ILE A 19 -11.47 5.99 7.22
CA ILE A 19 -11.56 5.89 8.69
C ILE A 19 -10.38 6.62 9.35
N ALA A 20 -9.15 6.39 8.88
CA ALA A 20 -7.97 7.07 9.40
C ALA A 20 -8.09 8.60 9.25
N PHE A 21 -8.48 9.09 8.07
CA PHE A 21 -8.66 10.52 7.82
C PHE A 21 -9.77 11.13 8.67
N SER A 22 -10.97 10.55 8.67
CA SER A 22 -12.12 11.06 9.42
C SER A 22 -11.91 11.02 10.94
N SER A 23 -11.18 10.03 11.45
CA SER A 23 -10.88 9.91 12.89
C SER A 23 -10.04 11.07 13.45
N GLN A 24 -9.39 11.85 12.58
CA GLN A 24 -8.67 13.06 12.98
C GLN A 24 -9.61 14.17 13.45
N LEU A 25 -10.85 14.21 12.94
CA LEU A 25 -11.83 15.24 13.27
C LEU A 25 -12.46 14.96 14.64
N LYS A 26 -11.85 15.52 15.67
CA LYS A 26 -12.34 15.45 17.06
C LYS A 26 -13.20 16.68 17.40
N ARG A 27 -13.98 16.59 18.48
CA ARG A 27 -14.80 17.72 18.96
C ARG A 27 -13.91 18.97 19.15
N GLY A 28 -14.28 20.08 18.52
CA GLY A 28 -13.55 21.35 18.60
C GLY A 28 -12.40 21.52 17.61
N LYS A 29 -12.18 20.58 16.68
CA LYS A 29 -11.24 20.71 15.55
C LYS A 29 -11.96 21.20 14.29
N GLU A 30 -11.26 21.97 13.46
CA GLU A 30 -11.78 22.44 12.17
C GLU A 30 -11.29 21.55 11.02
N TYR A 31 -12.01 21.56 9.88
CA TYR A 31 -11.57 20.82 8.68
C TYR A 31 -10.21 21.30 8.15
N ALA A 32 -9.84 22.56 8.39
CA ALA A 32 -8.54 23.11 8.03
C ALA A 32 -7.37 22.45 8.78
N ASP A 33 -7.64 21.80 9.92
CA ASP A 33 -6.63 21.10 10.73
C ASP A 33 -6.37 19.66 10.27
N LEU A 34 -7.12 19.15 9.29
CA LEU A 34 -6.99 17.77 8.84
C LEU A 34 -5.69 17.55 8.08
N ALA A 35 -4.90 16.59 8.54
CA ALA A 35 -3.68 16.18 7.87
C ALA A 35 -3.99 15.15 6.76
N PRO A 36 -3.32 15.22 5.61
CA PRO A 36 -3.38 14.18 4.59
C PRO A 36 -2.99 12.81 5.16
N VAL A 37 -3.64 11.74 4.66
CA VAL A 37 -3.29 10.36 4.97
C VAL A 37 -2.66 9.71 3.75
N VAL A 38 -1.49 9.10 3.95
CA VAL A 38 -0.85 8.20 2.99
C VAL A 38 -1.04 6.77 3.49
N MET A 39 -1.86 5.99 2.78
CA MET A 39 -2.10 4.60 3.13
C MET A 39 -1.04 3.71 2.49
N VAL A 40 -0.17 3.13 3.30
CA VAL A 40 0.84 2.18 2.84
C VAL A 40 0.28 0.76 2.95
N VAL A 41 0.20 0.07 1.83
CA VAL A 41 -0.34 -1.29 1.70
C VAL A 41 0.78 -2.21 1.28
N ILE A 42 1.12 -3.18 2.12
CA ILE A 42 2.14 -4.19 1.81
C ILE A 42 1.43 -5.53 1.57
N THR A 43 1.68 -6.17 0.43
CA THR A 43 1.11 -7.49 0.10
C THR A 43 2.20 -8.51 -0.21
N ALA A 44 1.95 -9.76 0.14
CA ALA A 44 2.77 -10.92 -0.20
C ALA A 44 1.85 -12.11 -0.51
N GLY A 45 2.19 -12.87 -1.55
CA GLY A 45 1.40 -14.03 -2.00
C GLY A 45 0.16 -13.68 -2.84
N PHE A 46 -0.06 -12.40 -3.18
CA PHE A 46 -0.98 -11.97 -4.23
C PHE A 46 -0.69 -10.54 -4.69
N GLN A 47 -1.05 -10.25 -5.94
CA GLN A 47 -1.01 -8.91 -6.53
C GLN A 47 -2.39 -8.26 -6.44
N ALA A 48 -2.49 -7.16 -5.71
CA ALA A 48 -3.69 -6.33 -5.62
C ALA A 48 -3.92 -5.49 -6.89
N LEU A 49 -2.84 -5.12 -7.58
CA LEU A 49 -2.83 -4.31 -8.79
C LEU A 49 -1.96 -5.01 -9.85
N PRO A 50 -2.47 -6.07 -10.51
CA PRO A 50 -1.67 -6.89 -11.42
C PRO A 50 -1.15 -6.13 -12.66
N GLU A 51 -1.79 -5.02 -13.04
CA GLU A 51 -1.37 -4.15 -14.14
C GLU A 51 -0.10 -3.33 -13.82
N GLU A 52 0.17 -3.07 -12.53
CA GLU A 52 1.36 -2.34 -12.10
C GLU A 52 2.59 -3.24 -12.19
N LYS A 53 3.68 -2.77 -12.80
CA LYS A 53 4.90 -3.60 -12.96
C LYS A 53 5.88 -3.45 -11.81
N GLU A 54 5.94 -2.25 -11.25
CA GLU A 54 6.89 -1.92 -10.19
C GLU A 54 6.47 -2.55 -8.85
N CYS A 55 7.46 -2.89 -8.02
CA CYS A 55 7.21 -3.38 -6.67
C CYS A 55 6.53 -2.32 -5.79
N ILE A 56 6.89 -1.05 -5.98
CA ILE A 56 6.28 0.08 -5.29
C ILE A 56 5.53 0.91 -6.32
N SER A 57 4.24 1.15 -6.08
CA SER A 57 3.42 2.05 -6.90
C SER A 57 2.71 3.10 -6.04
N TYR A 58 2.57 4.31 -6.59
CA TYR A 58 2.05 5.49 -5.91
C TYR A 58 0.76 5.95 -6.58
N HIS A 59 -0.32 6.09 -5.81
CA HIS A 59 -1.67 6.34 -6.32
C HIS A 59 -2.29 7.57 -5.65
N GLN A 60 -2.86 8.45 -6.47
CA GLN A 60 -3.45 9.73 -6.05
C GLN A 60 -4.73 10.02 -6.84
N THR A 61 -5.63 10.84 -6.28
CA THR A 61 -6.84 11.25 -6.99
C THR A 61 -6.55 12.38 -7.96
N ILE A 62 -6.74 12.12 -9.25
CA ILE A 62 -6.52 13.09 -10.34
C ILE A 62 -7.85 13.50 -11.00
N ASN A 63 -7.93 14.75 -11.43
CA ASN A 63 -9.04 15.23 -12.26
C ASN A 63 -8.93 14.62 -13.67
N VAL A 64 -9.99 13.98 -14.15
CA VAL A 64 -10.01 13.27 -15.45
C VAL A 64 -9.88 14.22 -16.64
N GLY A 65 -10.40 15.44 -16.57
CA GLY A 65 -10.41 16.37 -17.70
C GLY A 65 -9.12 17.17 -17.88
N ASN A 66 -8.39 17.43 -16.78
CA ASN A 66 -7.20 18.31 -16.83
C ASN A 66 -5.97 17.76 -16.07
N GLY A 67 -6.03 16.54 -15.54
CA GLY A 67 -4.94 15.88 -14.84
C GLY A 67 -4.53 16.50 -13.50
N LYS A 68 -5.22 17.55 -13.02
CA LYS A 68 -4.84 18.23 -11.77
C LYS A 68 -5.13 17.36 -10.55
N HIS A 69 -4.19 17.34 -9.62
CA HIS A 69 -4.36 16.75 -8.29
C HIS A 69 -4.79 17.81 -7.26
N GLN A 70 -6.09 17.93 -7.02
CA GLN A 70 -6.67 18.90 -6.09
C GLN A 70 -7.17 18.27 -4.78
N LEU A 71 -7.63 17.01 -4.85
CA LEU A 71 -8.09 16.26 -3.68
C LEU A 71 -6.90 15.55 -3.02
N LYS A 72 -6.16 16.28 -2.20
CA LYS A 72 -4.86 15.84 -1.64
C LYS A 72 -4.93 15.11 -0.30
N CYS A 73 -6.13 14.91 0.23
CA CYS A 73 -6.31 14.38 1.59
C CYS A 73 -5.98 12.90 1.73
N LEU A 74 -6.08 12.13 0.63
CA LEU A 74 -5.84 10.69 0.62
C LEU A 74 -4.91 10.35 -0.56
N SER A 75 -3.90 9.54 -0.27
CA SER A 75 -3.04 8.90 -1.29
C SER A 75 -2.65 7.51 -0.82
N TYR A 76 -2.17 6.69 -1.74
CA TYR A 76 -1.89 5.28 -1.46
C TYR A 76 -0.52 4.90 -2.01
N VAL A 77 0.19 4.05 -1.27
CA VAL A 77 1.43 3.41 -1.70
C VAL A 77 1.22 1.91 -1.60
N PHE A 78 1.33 1.22 -2.72
CA PHE A 78 1.28 -0.24 -2.74
C PHE A 78 2.70 -0.78 -2.86
N VAL A 79 3.06 -1.67 -1.94
CA VAL A 79 4.31 -2.43 -1.93
C VAL A 79 3.96 -3.90 -2.12
N GLU A 80 4.04 -4.37 -3.35
CA GLU A 80 3.66 -5.74 -3.72
C GLU A 80 4.94 -6.59 -3.80
N LEU A 81 5.25 -7.30 -2.72
CA LEU A 81 6.54 -7.99 -2.53
C LEU A 81 6.76 -9.10 -3.57
N ASP A 82 5.71 -9.66 -4.14
CA ASP A 82 5.79 -10.65 -5.22
C ASP A 82 6.44 -10.09 -6.50
N LYS A 83 6.48 -8.76 -6.66
CA LYS A 83 7.12 -8.07 -7.78
C LYS A 83 8.59 -7.74 -7.51
N PHE A 84 9.07 -7.93 -6.28
CA PHE A 84 10.48 -7.72 -5.94
C PHE A 84 11.34 -8.92 -6.36
N THR A 85 12.30 -8.68 -7.26
CA THR A 85 13.11 -9.75 -7.88
C THR A 85 14.61 -9.61 -7.69
N LYS A 86 15.09 -8.53 -7.04
CA LYS A 86 16.52 -8.36 -6.77
C LYS A 86 17.01 -9.43 -5.78
N GLU A 87 18.20 -9.94 -6.04
CA GLU A 87 18.92 -10.82 -5.11
C GLU A 87 19.92 -10.01 -4.27
N ALA A 88 20.47 -10.63 -3.22
CA ALA A 88 21.27 -9.94 -2.20
C ALA A 88 22.50 -9.20 -2.76
N ASP A 89 23.09 -9.70 -3.84
CA ASP A 89 24.24 -9.11 -4.52
C ASP A 89 23.89 -7.91 -5.41
N LYS A 90 22.59 -7.66 -5.63
CA LYS A 90 22.05 -6.60 -6.49
C LYS A 90 21.28 -5.53 -5.72
N LEU A 91 21.39 -5.51 -4.39
CA LEU A 91 20.77 -4.49 -3.55
C LEU A 91 21.64 -3.22 -3.63
N GLU A 92 21.03 -2.11 -4.01
CA GLU A 92 21.71 -0.85 -4.28
C GLU A 92 21.30 0.26 -3.30
N SER A 93 20.25 0.03 -2.50
CA SER A 93 19.68 1.02 -1.61
C SER A 93 19.13 0.42 -0.32
N LEU A 94 18.92 1.28 0.68
CA LEU A 94 18.22 0.90 1.92
C LEU A 94 16.81 0.36 1.63
N GLU A 95 16.13 0.90 0.61
CA GLU A 95 14.82 0.39 0.18
C GLU A 95 14.93 -1.04 -0.35
N ASP A 96 15.95 -1.35 -1.15
CA ASP A 96 16.21 -2.72 -1.61
C ASP A 96 16.45 -3.67 -0.44
N ASP A 97 17.21 -3.25 0.58
CA ASP A 97 17.48 -4.04 1.77
C ASP A 97 16.17 -4.39 2.53
N TRP A 98 15.29 -3.40 2.73
CA TRP A 98 14.00 -3.62 3.39
C TRP A 98 13.09 -4.53 2.56
N LEU A 99 12.96 -4.30 1.25
CA LEU A 99 12.13 -5.11 0.37
C LEU A 99 12.64 -6.55 0.27
N TYR A 100 13.95 -6.74 0.19
CA TYR A 100 14.58 -8.06 0.20
C TYR A 100 14.29 -8.79 1.50
N MET A 101 14.52 -8.14 2.65
CA MET A 101 14.27 -8.72 3.96
C MET A 101 12.81 -9.15 4.12
N MET A 102 11.85 -8.27 3.81
CA MET A 102 10.42 -8.58 3.92
C MET A 102 10.01 -9.73 2.99
N THR A 103 10.48 -9.71 1.74
CA THR A 103 10.19 -10.76 0.75
C THR A 103 10.73 -12.13 1.19
N LYS A 104 11.97 -12.21 1.69
CA LYS A 104 12.56 -13.49 2.13
C LYS A 104 11.94 -13.99 3.43
N PHE A 105 11.60 -13.10 4.37
CA PHE A 105 10.96 -13.47 5.64
C PHE A 105 9.57 -14.08 5.42
N ASP A 106 8.76 -13.51 4.53
CA ASP A 106 7.45 -14.07 4.18
C ASP A 106 7.57 -15.51 3.61
N ARG A 107 8.52 -15.74 2.69
CA ARG A 107 8.77 -17.07 2.11
C ARG A 107 9.19 -18.10 3.16
N ALA A 108 10.03 -17.71 4.11
CA ALA A 108 10.45 -18.60 5.20
C ALA A 108 9.26 -19.05 6.07
N ASN A 109 8.34 -18.14 6.38
CA ASN A 109 7.13 -18.44 7.15
C ASN A 109 6.15 -19.34 6.38
N ASN A 110 6.03 -19.17 5.06
CA ASN A 110 5.18 -20.02 4.24
C ASN A 110 5.70 -21.47 4.16
N ILE A 111 7.02 -21.67 4.14
CA ILE A 111 7.64 -23.01 4.19
C ILE A 111 7.38 -23.69 5.55
N GLN A 112 7.40 -22.95 6.65
CA GLN A 112 7.12 -23.49 8.00
C GLN A 112 5.67 -23.94 8.17
N LYS A 113 4.70 -23.30 7.51
CA LYS A 113 3.28 -23.67 7.57
C LYS A 113 2.92 -24.91 6.74
N MET A 114 3.79 -25.35 5.84
CA MET A 114 3.61 -26.55 5.00
C MET A 114 4.25 -27.82 5.61
N LYS A 115 4.90 -27.70 6.77
CA LYS A 115 5.43 -28.82 7.56
C LYS A 115 4.53 -29.07 8.76
#